data_AF-A0A965WRL3-F1
#
_entry.id   AF-A0A965WRL3-F1
#
_cell.length_a   1.000
_cell.length_b   1.000
_cell.length_c   1.000
_cell.angle_alpha   90.00
_cell.angle_beta   90.00
_cell.angle_gamma   90.00
#
_symmetry.space_group_name_H-M   'P 1'
#
loop_
_entity.id
_entity.type
_entity.pdbx_description
1 polymer ?
#
loop_
_entity_poly.entity_id
_entity_poly.type
_entity_poly.pdbx_seq_one_letter_code
_entity_poly.pdbx_strand_id
1 'polypeptide(L)'
;MSWQDHLKKLSPLTLEEAEIFAPPREMEAAIASYNRALANLRADSADIAQIALRKLVIQYPLFGPAGLLYATCLYDLKRFDAATELINRSRLAGLRTSDAQLADALLAEIQSEQETLAPTHVNLLNRPASGSPILEKTRKPGKAKMASRKEVLDVVRHGDRIQPEETFIADEATPGQRLRRLVLVAGISLGIILVSVLGLFVYRMILDRTSATAPNTNERLTYLLDRLDALSAEDPRVADLLSDYAQFVAPPTSEAETAPSHSLPAAATTPETTPETVPLTPVESSQPAGTTSPTDLLTQVYSEYQAALILGNTDVVAAAENLLKMSQASASLDPALHSPAVPMTVEELNASILTSLDQLRAKAAETLRAEGNQSYENKDYQTSLDSYLRAYALQPLYYGGGVAYYCGRNYQALGQYDQARPFYELVIENFPGREIAGYAKIRLSEMGFSAP
;
A
#
# COMPACT_ATOMS: atom_id res chain seq x y z
N MET A 1 15.24 -30.03 21.53
CA MET A 1 16.42 -30.31 20.68
C MET A 1 16.93 -29.00 20.12
N SER A 2 18.12 -28.93 19.48
CA SER A 2 18.52 -27.68 18.81
C SER A 2 17.77 -27.57 17.47
N TRP A 3 17.35 -26.36 17.08
CA TRP A 3 16.65 -26.13 15.80
C TRP A 3 17.46 -26.63 14.59
N GLN A 4 18.80 -26.57 14.70
CA GLN A 4 19.74 -27.12 13.73
C GLN A 4 19.58 -28.63 13.53
N ASP A 5 19.14 -29.38 14.53
CA ASP A 5 18.87 -30.82 14.42
C ASP A 5 17.56 -31.11 13.68
N HIS A 6 16.63 -30.15 13.62
CA HIS A 6 15.45 -30.21 12.75
C HIS A 6 15.81 -29.90 11.30
N LEU A 7 16.66 -28.89 11.06
CA LEU A 7 17.15 -28.58 9.71
C LEU A 7 17.98 -29.70 9.06
N LYS A 8 18.71 -30.50 9.86
CA LYS A 8 19.46 -31.66 9.35
C LYS A 8 18.54 -32.78 8.85
N LYS A 9 17.32 -32.91 9.40
CA LYS A 9 16.33 -33.92 8.99
C LYS A 9 15.61 -33.53 7.69
N LEU A 10 15.41 -32.24 7.45
CA LEU A 10 14.80 -31.74 6.21
C LEU A 10 15.80 -31.84 5.05
N SER A 11 15.44 -32.58 4.01
CA SER A 11 16.26 -32.79 2.81
C SER A 11 15.73 -31.96 1.62
N PRO A 12 16.61 -31.54 0.68
CA PRO A 12 16.19 -30.91 -0.57
C PRO A 12 15.10 -31.71 -1.28
N LEU A 13 14.24 -31.04 -2.04
CA LEU A 13 13.21 -31.68 -2.85
C LEU A 13 13.62 -31.74 -4.32
N THR A 14 13.23 -32.83 -4.98
CA THR A 14 13.20 -32.97 -6.44
C THR A 14 11.76 -32.82 -6.95
N LEU A 15 11.57 -32.66 -8.26
CA LEU A 15 10.23 -32.51 -8.87
C LEU A 15 9.37 -33.77 -8.72
N GLU A 16 10.01 -34.95 -8.68
CA GLU A 16 9.34 -36.26 -8.56
C GLU A 16 8.87 -36.57 -7.13
N GLU A 17 9.47 -35.92 -6.13
CA GLU A 17 9.14 -36.09 -4.70
C GLU A 17 8.09 -35.09 -4.19
N ALA A 18 7.74 -34.09 -4.99
CA ALA A 18 6.78 -33.06 -4.61
C ALA A 18 5.36 -33.43 -5.06
N GLU A 19 4.40 -33.39 -4.13
CA GLU A 19 2.99 -33.46 -4.49
C GLU A 19 2.58 -32.29 -5.40
N ILE A 20 1.57 -32.48 -6.24
CA ILE A 20 1.18 -31.49 -7.25
C ILE A 20 0.45 -30.31 -6.57
N PHE A 21 1.17 -29.19 -6.39
CA PHE A 21 0.64 -27.96 -5.77
C PHE A 21 0.49 -26.77 -6.73
N ALA A 22 1.03 -26.85 -7.95
CA ALA A 22 1.05 -25.78 -8.95
C ALA A 22 1.25 -26.35 -10.37
N PRO A 23 1.15 -25.55 -11.45
CA PRO A 23 1.56 -25.98 -12.79
C PRO A 23 3.05 -26.38 -12.83
N PRO A 24 3.49 -27.34 -13.68
CA PRO A 24 4.84 -27.92 -13.64
C PRO A 24 5.98 -26.89 -13.67
N ARG A 25 5.88 -25.86 -14.54
CA ARG A 25 6.87 -24.78 -14.64
C ARG A 25 7.00 -23.94 -13.36
N GLU A 26 5.92 -23.81 -12.61
CA GLU A 26 5.91 -23.08 -11.34
C GLU A 26 6.38 -23.97 -10.18
N MET A 27 6.07 -25.27 -10.21
CA MET A 27 6.61 -26.23 -9.25
C MET A 27 8.15 -26.24 -9.28
N GLU A 28 8.76 -26.28 -10.46
CA GLU A 28 10.24 -26.19 -10.60
C GLU A 28 10.81 -24.91 -9.95
N ALA A 29 10.21 -23.75 -10.21
CA ALA A 29 10.64 -22.48 -9.65
C ALA A 29 10.44 -22.39 -8.12
N ALA A 30 9.34 -22.93 -7.61
CA ALA A 30 9.03 -22.99 -6.19
C ALA A 30 9.96 -23.96 -5.44
N ILE A 31 10.24 -25.14 -6.01
CA ILE A 31 11.18 -26.13 -5.45
C ILE A 31 12.62 -25.59 -5.47
N ALA A 32 13.04 -24.91 -6.54
CA ALA A 32 14.33 -24.23 -6.60
C ALA A 32 14.46 -23.13 -5.53
N SER A 33 13.38 -22.40 -5.27
CA SER A 33 13.33 -21.36 -4.23
C SER A 33 13.36 -21.96 -2.81
N TYR A 34 12.65 -23.08 -2.59
CA TYR A 34 12.71 -23.86 -1.35
C TYR A 34 14.12 -24.39 -1.08
N ASN A 35 14.75 -25.04 -2.06
CA ASN A 35 16.09 -25.61 -1.92
C ASN A 35 17.14 -24.53 -1.64
N ARG A 36 17.00 -23.35 -2.25
CA ARG A 36 17.84 -22.17 -1.96
C ARG A 36 17.63 -21.66 -0.53
N ALA A 37 16.40 -21.60 -0.04
CA ALA A 37 16.12 -21.20 1.34
C ALA A 37 16.69 -22.21 2.36
N LEU A 38 16.56 -23.52 2.10
CA LEU A 38 17.16 -24.57 2.92
C LEU A 38 18.70 -24.48 2.95
N ALA A 39 19.33 -24.16 1.82
CA ALA A 39 20.78 -23.92 1.76
C ALA A 39 21.18 -22.67 2.57
N ASN A 40 20.44 -21.56 2.44
CA ASN A 40 20.70 -20.33 3.19
C ASN A 40 20.54 -20.52 4.71
N LEU A 41 19.55 -21.31 5.17
CA LEU A 41 19.39 -21.66 6.58
C LEU A 41 20.57 -22.47 7.13
N ARG A 42 21.18 -23.33 6.31
CA ARG A 42 22.39 -24.09 6.66
C ARG A 42 23.67 -23.24 6.61
N ALA A 43 23.64 -22.12 5.90
CA ALA A 43 24.75 -21.17 5.73
C ALA A 43 24.61 -19.93 6.64
N ASP A 44 23.92 -20.08 7.79
CA ASP A 44 23.71 -19.05 8.82
C ASP A 44 23.03 -17.75 8.32
N SER A 45 22.38 -17.81 7.16
CA SER A 45 21.70 -16.69 6.48
C SER A 45 20.19 -16.75 6.70
N ALA A 46 19.79 -16.90 7.97
CA ALA A 46 18.42 -17.21 8.36
C ALA A 46 17.39 -16.15 7.93
N ASP A 47 17.69 -14.86 8.09
CA ASP A 47 16.75 -13.76 7.77
C ASP A 47 16.33 -13.77 6.29
N ILE A 48 17.29 -13.94 5.39
CA ILE A 48 17.06 -14.00 3.94
C ILE A 48 16.18 -15.21 3.60
N ALA A 49 16.45 -16.35 4.23
CA ALA A 49 15.66 -17.56 4.04
C ALA A 49 14.24 -17.44 4.57
N GLN A 50 14.04 -16.82 5.74
CA GLN A 50 12.71 -16.57 6.32
C GLN A 50 11.87 -15.67 5.42
N ILE A 51 12.43 -14.59 4.87
CA ILE A 51 11.74 -13.70 3.92
C ILE A 51 11.33 -14.48 2.66
N ALA A 52 12.25 -15.28 2.10
CA ALA A 52 11.96 -16.11 0.93
C ALA A 52 10.87 -17.16 1.21
N LEU A 53 10.92 -17.85 2.34
CA LEU A 53 9.95 -18.87 2.75
C LEU A 53 8.58 -18.27 3.04
N ARG A 54 8.51 -17.12 3.73
CA ARG A 54 7.25 -16.41 3.97
C ARG A 54 6.55 -16.06 2.66
N LYS A 55 7.29 -15.54 1.68
CA LYS A 55 6.75 -15.27 0.33
C LYS A 55 6.28 -16.56 -0.34
N LEU A 56 7.08 -17.63 -0.27
CA LEU A 56 6.79 -18.92 -0.90
C LEU A 56 5.50 -19.56 -0.36
N VAL A 57 5.28 -19.51 0.96
CA VAL A 57 4.08 -20.04 1.63
C VAL A 57 2.81 -19.22 1.35
N ILE A 58 2.95 -17.90 1.15
CA ILE A 58 1.84 -17.04 0.71
C ILE A 58 1.48 -17.33 -0.75
N GLN A 59 2.49 -17.47 -1.62
CA GLN A 59 2.30 -17.67 -3.06
C GLN A 59 1.82 -19.08 -3.42
N TYR A 60 2.28 -20.10 -2.68
CA TYR A 60 1.91 -21.51 -2.89
C TYR A 60 1.33 -22.12 -1.60
N PRO A 61 0.05 -21.83 -1.27
CA PRO A 61 -0.64 -22.32 -0.08
C PRO A 61 -0.62 -23.83 0.16
N LEU A 62 -0.52 -24.60 -0.93
CA LEU A 62 -0.54 -26.07 -0.96
C LEU A 62 0.88 -26.68 -0.98
N PHE A 63 1.94 -25.88 -0.90
CA PHE A 63 3.32 -26.41 -0.87
C PHE A 63 3.72 -26.79 0.57
N GLY A 64 3.20 -27.92 1.06
CA GLY A 64 3.39 -28.40 2.44
C GLY A 64 4.84 -28.38 2.95
N PRO A 65 5.84 -28.90 2.21
CA PRO A 65 7.25 -28.86 2.61
C PRO A 65 7.80 -27.46 2.90
N ALA A 66 7.37 -26.43 2.15
CA ALA A 66 7.76 -25.04 2.41
C ALA A 66 7.12 -24.47 3.68
N GLY A 67 5.85 -24.82 3.94
CA GLY A 67 5.17 -24.47 5.19
C GLY A 67 5.85 -25.07 6.42
N LEU A 68 6.25 -26.34 6.33
CA LEU A 68 6.97 -27.03 7.41
C LEU A 68 8.35 -26.40 7.68
N LEU A 69 9.15 -26.14 6.63
CA LEU A 69 10.46 -25.49 6.79
C LEU A 69 10.31 -24.09 7.40
N TYR A 70 9.31 -23.31 6.98
CA TYR A 70 9.02 -22.00 7.59
C TYR A 70 8.58 -22.13 9.06
N ALA A 71 7.77 -23.15 9.40
CA ALA A 71 7.40 -23.42 10.78
C ALA A 71 8.59 -23.79 11.67
N THR A 72 9.61 -24.51 11.16
CA THR A 72 10.86 -24.74 11.93
C THR A 72 11.60 -23.44 12.25
N CYS A 73 11.54 -22.44 11.38
CA CYS A 73 12.12 -21.12 11.64
C CYS A 73 11.30 -20.34 12.70
N LEU A 74 9.97 -20.42 12.64
CA LEU A 74 9.08 -19.79 13.62
C LEU A 74 9.19 -20.43 15.01
N TYR A 75 9.48 -21.73 15.08
CA TYR A 75 9.77 -22.44 16.33
C TYR A 75 11.03 -21.90 17.02
N ASP A 76 12.12 -21.68 16.26
CA ASP A 76 13.35 -21.08 16.80
C ASP A 76 13.11 -19.66 17.32
N LEU A 77 12.29 -18.87 16.60
CA LEU A 77 11.81 -17.56 17.04
C LEU A 77 10.79 -17.60 18.21
N LYS A 78 10.52 -18.76 18.79
CA LYS A 78 9.55 -18.98 19.88
C LYS A 78 8.11 -18.52 19.57
N ARG A 79 7.74 -18.52 18.28
CA ARG A 79 6.40 -18.17 17.77
C ARG A 79 5.53 -19.42 17.60
N PHE A 80 5.25 -20.08 18.72
CA PHE A 80 4.63 -21.41 18.78
C PHE A 80 3.27 -21.51 18.08
N ASP A 81 2.39 -20.53 18.26
CA ASP A 81 1.03 -20.59 17.70
C ASP A 81 1.06 -20.54 16.16
N ALA A 82 1.85 -19.61 15.61
CA ALA A 82 2.06 -19.48 14.17
C ALA A 82 2.78 -20.69 13.58
N ALA A 83 3.75 -21.27 14.30
CA ALA A 83 4.40 -22.52 13.90
C ALA A 83 3.38 -23.67 13.86
N THR A 84 2.53 -23.79 14.89
CA THR A 84 1.49 -24.84 15.00
C THR A 84 0.46 -24.75 13.88
N GLU A 85 -0.03 -23.55 13.57
CA GLU A 85 -0.95 -23.31 12.44
C GLU A 85 -0.32 -23.77 11.12
N LEU A 86 0.92 -23.36 10.86
CA LEU A 86 1.64 -23.70 9.64
C LEU A 86 1.98 -25.19 9.54
N ILE A 87 2.30 -25.86 10.64
CA ILE A 87 2.51 -27.32 10.64
C ILE A 87 1.21 -28.04 10.28
N ASN A 88 0.09 -27.67 10.91
CA ASN A 88 -1.21 -28.28 10.63
C ASN A 88 -1.65 -28.05 9.18
N ARG A 89 -1.48 -26.83 8.66
CA ARG A 89 -1.71 -26.52 7.24
C ARG A 89 -0.80 -27.33 6.31
N SER A 90 0.47 -27.51 6.67
CA SER A 90 1.43 -28.30 5.88
C SER A 90 1.03 -29.77 5.82
N ARG A 91 0.57 -30.35 6.95
CA ARG A 91 0.04 -31.72 7.01
C ARG A 91 -1.20 -31.91 6.11
N LEU A 92 -2.10 -30.92 6.06
CA LEU A 92 -3.27 -30.94 5.17
C LEU A 92 -2.91 -30.77 3.69
N ALA A 93 -1.79 -30.10 3.39
CA ALA A 93 -1.31 -29.82 2.05
C ALA A 93 -0.46 -30.95 1.43
N GLY A 94 -0.19 -32.04 2.16
CA GLY A 94 0.67 -33.13 1.72
C GLY A 94 2.11 -32.99 2.21
N LEU A 95 2.64 -34.06 2.82
CA LEU A 95 4.02 -34.15 3.32
C LEU A 95 4.56 -35.56 3.10
N ARG A 96 5.84 -35.64 2.69
CA ARG A 96 6.61 -36.90 2.67
C ARG A 96 6.59 -37.53 4.07
N THR A 97 6.66 -38.87 4.15
CA THR A 97 6.59 -39.59 5.44
C THR A 97 7.64 -39.15 6.47
N SER A 98 8.85 -38.79 6.02
CA SER A 98 9.91 -38.20 6.86
C SER A 98 9.52 -36.84 7.45
N ASP A 99 8.87 -36.02 6.63
CA ASP A 99 8.55 -34.63 6.91
C ASP A 99 7.30 -34.56 7.81
N ALA A 100 6.36 -35.50 7.63
CA ALA A 100 5.24 -35.73 8.54
C ALA A 100 5.69 -36.19 9.94
N GLN A 101 6.66 -37.12 10.04
CA GLN A 101 7.24 -37.52 11.33
C GLN A 101 7.95 -36.36 12.04
N LEU A 102 8.60 -35.47 11.28
CA LEU A 102 9.19 -34.25 11.83
C LEU A 102 8.11 -33.28 12.32
N ALA A 103 7.04 -33.07 11.54
CA ALA A 103 5.90 -32.24 11.91
C ALA A 103 5.26 -32.70 13.23
N ASP A 104 5.01 -34.00 13.39
CA ASP A 104 4.42 -34.56 14.61
C ASP A 104 5.36 -34.42 15.82
N ALA A 105 6.67 -34.66 15.64
CA ALA A 105 7.67 -34.45 16.69
C ALA A 105 7.78 -32.98 17.12
N LEU A 106 7.71 -32.05 16.15
CA LEU A 106 7.78 -30.61 16.41
C LEU A 106 6.54 -30.11 17.16
N LEU A 107 5.34 -30.62 16.84
CA LEU A 107 4.12 -30.32 17.60
C LEU A 107 4.20 -30.80 19.05
N ALA A 108 4.72 -32.01 19.29
CA ALA A 108 4.92 -32.53 20.64
C ALA A 108 5.93 -31.70 21.44
N GLU A 109 7.00 -31.23 20.79
CA GLU A 109 7.99 -30.37 21.44
C GLU A 109 7.42 -28.98 21.77
N ILE A 110 6.65 -28.38 20.84
CA ILE A 110 5.91 -27.12 21.06
C ILE A 110 4.97 -27.24 22.28
N GLN A 111 4.18 -28.31 22.36
CA GLN A 111 3.27 -28.55 23.48
C GLN A 111 4.04 -28.63 24.81
N SER A 112 5.17 -29.33 24.83
CA SER A 112 6.01 -29.43 26.04
C SER A 112 6.61 -28.08 26.47
N GLU A 113 7.07 -27.25 25.53
CA GLU A 113 7.56 -25.90 25.87
C GLU A 113 6.41 -24.99 26.36
N GLN A 114 5.24 -25.04 25.72
CA GLN A 114 4.06 -24.29 26.16
C GLN A 114 3.58 -24.70 27.56
N GLU A 115 3.59 -25.99 27.90
CA GLU A 115 3.27 -26.48 29.26
C GLU A 115 4.27 -25.99 30.32
N THR A 116 5.56 -25.87 29.99
CA THR A 116 6.56 -25.30 30.93
C THR A 116 6.46 -23.78 31.11
N LEU A 117 5.84 -23.08 30.14
CA LEU A 117 5.63 -21.63 30.16
C LEU A 117 4.28 -21.24 30.80
N ALA A 118 3.33 -22.17 30.86
CA ALA A 118 2.06 -21.95 31.55
C ALA A 118 2.30 -21.79 33.07
N PRO A 119 1.79 -20.73 33.72
CA PRO A 119 1.90 -20.59 35.16
C PRO A 119 1.15 -21.75 35.82
N THR A 120 1.80 -22.46 36.74
CA THR A 120 1.19 -23.57 37.50
C THR A 120 -0.09 -23.08 38.18
N HIS A 121 -1.25 -23.40 37.61
CA HIS A 121 -2.54 -23.15 38.26
C HIS A 121 -2.63 -24.08 39.47
N VAL A 122 -2.20 -23.57 40.63
CA VAL A 122 -2.41 -24.23 41.91
C VAL A 122 -3.91 -24.33 42.12
N ASN A 123 -4.45 -25.54 41.94
CA ASN A 123 -5.86 -25.86 42.14
C ASN A 123 -6.22 -25.72 43.62
N LEU A 124 -6.51 -24.49 44.05
CA LEU A 124 -6.80 -24.11 45.44
C LEU A 124 -8.16 -24.60 45.95
N LEU A 125 -8.98 -25.25 45.11
CA LEU A 125 -10.30 -25.75 45.48
C LEU A 125 -10.34 -27.23 45.94
N ASN A 126 -9.21 -27.94 46.03
CA ASN A 126 -9.26 -29.30 46.56
C ASN A 126 -8.04 -29.70 47.42
N ARG A 127 -8.07 -29.28 48.69
CA ARG A 127 -7.28 -29.93 49.75
C ARG A 127 -8.07 -29.95 51.07
N PRO A 128 -8.39 -31.13 51.64
CA PRO A 128 -9.09 -31.20 52.91
C PRO A 128 -8.20 -30.71 54.06
N ALA A 129 -8.84 -30.08 55.05
CA ALA A 129 -8.16 -29.57 56.24
C ALA A 129 -7.60 -30.71 57.09
N SER A 130 -6.29 -30.70 57.32
CA SER A 130 -5.65 -31.42 58.43
C SER A 130 -4.40 -30.65 58.86
N GLY A 131 -4.22 -30.47 60.16
CA GLY A 131 -3.34 -29.44 60.71
C GLY A 131 -1.95 -29.93 61.10
N SER A 132 -1.01 -28.98 61.22
CA SER A 132 -0.02 -28.90 62.32
C SER A 132 0.87 -27.66 62.12
N PRO A 133 1.29 -26.97 63.19
CA PRO A 133 2.22 -25.86 63.09
C PRO A 133 3.67 -26.38 63.12
N ILE A 134 4.33 -26.47 61.97
CA ILE A 134 5.76 -26.78 61.89
C ILE A 134 6.55 -25.48 61.66
N LEU A 135 7.33 -25.12 62.66
CA LEU A 135 8.30 -24.02 62.61
C LEU A 135 9.51 -24.42 61.75
N GLU A 136 9.66 -23.83 60.56
CA GLU A 136 10.97 -23.77 59.90
C GLU A 136 11.39 -22.33 59.62
N LYS A 137 12.52 -21.95 60.24
CA LYS A 137 13.24 -20.70 59.97
C LYS A 137 14.11 -20.88 58.73
N THR A 138 13.78 -20.23 57.61
CA THR A 138 14.79 -20.01 56.55
C THR A 138 14.80 -18.58 56.01
N ARG A 139 15.95 -17.93 56.26
CA ARG A 139 16.66 -16.90 55.46
C ARG A 139 15.86 -15.74 54.83
N LYS A 140 16.22 -14.54 55.30
CA LYS A 140 15.96 -13.23 54.67
C LYS A 140 16.19 -13.27 53.14
N PRO A 141 15.22 -12.84 52.30
CA PRO A 141 15.52 -12.51 50.92
C PRO A 141 16.41 -11.27 50.88
N GLY A 142 17.50 -11.34 50.10
CA GLY A 142 18.30 -10.16 49.79
C GLY A 142 17.47 -9.14 49.01
N LYS A 143 17.83 -7.85 49.11
CA LYS A 143 17.13 -6.75 48.44
C LYS A 143 17.04 -6.99 46.93
N ALA A 144 15.89 -7.48 46.46
CA ALA A 144 15.56 -7.43 45.06
C ALA A 144 15.47 -5.95 44.67
N LYS A 145 16.37 -5.49 43.79
CA LYS A 145 16.11 -4.26 43.03
C LYS A 145 14.84 -4.54 42.24
N MET A 146 13.76 -3.82 42.54
CA MET A 146 12.61 -3.78 41.63
C MET A 146 13.14 -3.32 40.28
N ALA A 147 12.78 -4.06 39.23
CA ALA A 147 13.00 -3.60 37.86
C ALA A 147 12.40 -2.19 37.73
N SER A 148 13.13 -1.29 37.09
CA SER A 148 12.67 0.07 36.86
C SER A 148 11.31 0.05 36.14
N ARG A 149 10.45 1.03 36.41
CA ARG A 149 9.21 1.21 35.62
C ARG A 149 9.48 1.23 34.11
N LYS A 150 10.69 1.61 33.69
CA LYS A 150 11.15 1.58 32.30
C LYS A 150 11.44 0.15 31.79
N GLU A 151 12.05 -0.71 32.60
CA GLU A 151 12.29 -2.12 32.28
C GLU A 151 10.97 -2.91 32.26
N VAL A 152 10.04 -2.62 33.18
CA VAL A 152 8.68 -3.20 33.15
C VAL A 152 7.93 -2.76 31.89
N LEU A 153 8.06 -1.51 31.47
CA LEU A 153 7.45 -0.99 30.24
C LEU A 153 8.06 -1.61 28.97
N ASP A 154 9.39 -1.79 28.93
CA ASP A 154 10.06 -2.41 27.79
C ASP A 154 9.80 -3.92 27.70
N VAL A 155 9.60 -4.63 28.83
CA VAL A 155 9.13 -6.03 28.83
C VAL A 155 7.68 -6.13 28.32
N VAL A 156 6.79 -5.22 28.72
CA VAL A 156 5.41 -5.17 28.21
C VAL A 156 5.38 -4.88 26.70
N ARG A 157 6.26 -4.02 26.17
CA ARG A 157 6.41 -3.77 24.72
C ARG A 157 6.90 -4.96 23.89
N HIS A 158 7.39 -6.02 24.51
CA HIS A 158 7.79 -7.25 23.81
C HIS A 158 6.73 -8.36 23.93
N GLY A 159 5.65 -8.15 24.70
CA GLY A 159 4.59 -9.13 24.92
C GLY A 159 3.57 -9.24 23.80
N ASP A 160 3.20 -8.12 23.17
CA ASP A 160 2.19 -8.07 22.10
C ASP A 160 2.83 -7.78 20.74
N ARG A 161 2.97 -8.80 19.89
CA ARG A 161 3.31 -8.65 18.47
C ARG A 161 2.44 -9.50 17.56
N ILE A 162 1.25 -8.97 17.29
CA ILE A 162 0.42 -9.39 16.15
C ILE A 162 0.51 -8.30 15.07
N GLN A 163 1.09 -8.69 13.93
CA GLN A 163 1.34 -7.90 12.70
C GLN A 163 2.52 -6.90 12.74
N PRO A 164 3.34 -6.82 11.66
CA PRO A 164 4.42 -5.86 11.54
C PRO A 164 3.90 -4.53 10.99
N GLU A 165 3.42 -3.66 11.88
CA GLU A 165 3.22 -2.25 11.54
C GLU A 165 4.51 -1.48 11.89
N GLU A 166 5.29 -1.09 10.87
CA GLU A 166 6.55 -0.36 11.04
C GLU A 166 6.28 1.08 11.49
N THR A 167 6.05 1.25 12.80
CA THR A 167 5.92 2.56 13.43
C THR A 167 7.31 3.19 13.61
N PHE A 168 7.69 4.05 12.65
CA PHE A 168 8.89 4.87 12.76
C PHE A 168 8.84 5.79 14.00
N ILE A 169 9.51 5.37 15.07
CA ILE A 169 9.85 6.23 16.20
C ILE A 169 11.20 6.87 15.88
N ALA A 170 11.22 8.20 15.83
CA ALA A 170 12.46 8.96 15.69
C ALA A 170 13.25 8.92 17.00
N ASP A 171 14.11 7.90 17.15
CA ASP A 171 15.13 7.90 18.20
C ASP A 171 15.95 9.20 18.13
N GLU A 172 15.98 9.96 19.24
CA GLU A 172 16.88 11.10 19.40
C GLU A 172 18.33 10.63 19.47
N ALA A 173 18.91 10.36 18.31
CA ALA A 173 20.22 9.76 18.18
C ALA A 173 21.30 10.66 18.82
N THR A 174 22.06 10.06 19.74
CA THR A 174 23.23 10.67 20.37
C THR A 174 24.24 11.13 19.30
N PRO A 175 25.07 12.16 19.57
CA PRO A 175 25.96 12.73 18.55
C PRO A 175 26.92 11.70 17.92
N GLY A 176 27.39 10.70 18.67
CA GLY A 176 28.18 9.59 18.13
C GLY A 176 27.42 8.67 17.18
N GLN A 177 26.13 8.41 17.44
CA GLN A 177 25.27 7.65 16.53
C GLN A 177 24.95 8.43 15.25
N ARG A 178 24.77 9.76 15.33
CA ARG A 178 24.59 10.62 14.15
C ARG A 178 25.80 10.54 13.21
N LEU A 179 27.02 10.60 13.76
CA LEU A 179 28.26 10.46 12.97
C LEU A 179 28.35 9.07 12.30
N ARG A 180 28.05 7.99 13.05
CA ARG A 180 28.07 6.62 12.49
C ARG A 180 27.01 6.43 11.39
N ARG A 181 25.79 6.97 11.57
CA ARG A 181 24.75 6.97 10.53
C ARG A 181 25.18 7.78 9.30
N LEU A 182 25.80 8.95 9.48
CA LEU A 182 26.32 9.78 8.38
C LEU A 182 27.36 9.04 7.53
N VAL A 183 28.34 8.39 8.16
CA VAL A 183 29.37 7.60 7.44
C VAL A 183 28.76 6.45 6.66
N LEU A 184 27.75 5.76 7.23
CA LEU A 184 27.07 4.64 6.58
C LEU A 184 26.22 5.12 5.38
N VAL A 185 25.45 6.20 5.55
CA VAL A 185 24.68 6.84 4.46
C VAL A 185 25.59 7.38 3.36
N ALA A 186 26.73 7.99 3.70
CA ALA A 186 27.71 8.46 2.73
C ALA A 186 28.37 7.31 1.95
N GLY A 187 28.61 6.16 2.60
CA GLY A 187 29.09 4.95 1.92
C GLY A 187 28.07 4.38 0.94
N ILE A 188 26.80 4.32 1.34
CA ILE A 188 25.70 3.83 0.49
C ILE A 188 25.48 4.78 -0.70
N SER A 189 25.46 6.11 -0.48
CA SER A 189 25.27 7.07 -1.57
C SER A 189 26.43 7.06 -2.56
N LEU A 190 27.68 6.92 -2.09
CA LEU A 190 28.84 6.73 -2.97
C LEU A 190 28.71 5.45 -3.81
N GLY A 191 28.22 4.35 -3.22
CA GLY A 191 27.94 3.10 -3.93
C GLY A 191 26.87 3.27 -5.01
N ILE A 192 25.75 3.94 -4.70
CA ILE A 192 24.67 4.22 -5.65
C ILE A 192 25.16 5.12 -6.80
N ILE A 193 25.96 6.15 -6.50
CA ILE A 193 26.59 7.01 -7.52
C ILE A 193 27.50 6.17 -8.44
N LEU A 194 28.32 5.29 -7.88
CA LEU A 194 29.25 4.47 -8.66
C LEU A 194 28.53 3.45 -9.56
N VAL A 195 27.46 2.83 -9.07
CA VAL A 195 26.56 1.97 -9.88
C VAL A 195 25.83 2.78 -10.95
N SER A 196 25.39 4.01 -10.65
CA SER A 196 24.71 4.87 -11.61
C SER A 196 25.65 5.33 -12.73
N VAL A 197 26.88 5.70 -12.41
CA VAL A 197 27.93 6.05 -13.39
C VAL A 197 28.29 4.84 -14.26
N LEU A 198 28.43 3.65 -13.66
CA LEU A 198 28.69 2.42 -14.40
C LEU A 198 27.51 2.06 -15.33
N GLY A 199 26.27 2.22 -14.85
CA GLY A 199 25.06 2.02 -15.65
C GLY A 199 24.97 3.00 -16.83
N LEU A 200 25.32 4.27 -16.62
CA LEU A 200 25.33 5.30 -17.67
C LEU A 200 26.45 5.04 -18.70
N PHE A 201 27.61 4.53 -18.26
CA PHE A 201 28.69 4.07 -19.14
C PHE A 201 28.27 2.86 -20.00
N VAL A 202 27.64 1.84 -19.39
CA VAL A 202 27.11 0.68 -20.11
C VAL A 202 25.97 1.08 -21.06
N TYR A 203 25.09 2.00 -20.64
CA TYR A 203 24.01 2.54 -21.48
C TYR A 203 24.56 3.24 -22.73
N ARG A 204 25.59 4.08 -22.60
CA ARG A 204 26.27 4.68 -23.76
C ARG A 204 26.93 3.63 -24.64
N MET A 205 27.63 2.65 -24.05
CA MET A 205 28.25 1.56 -24.81
C MET A 205 27.23 0.71 -25.59
N ILE A 206 25.99 0.62 -25.11
CA ILE A 206 24.88 -0.04 -25.83
C ILE A 206 24.31 0.91 -26.91
N LEU A 207 24.09 2.19 -26.62
CA LEU A 207 23.59 3.18 -27.58
C LEU A 207 24.50 3.32 -28.80
N ASP A 208 25.81 3.38 -28.58
CA ASP A 208 26.82 3.45 -29.64
C ASP A 208 26.83 2.17 -30.51
N ARG A 209 26.49 1.01 -29.93
CA ARG A 209 26.32 -0.26 -30.67
C ARG A 209 25.00 -0.33 -31.43
N THR A 210 23.91 0.22 -30.91
CA THR A 210 22.61 0.23 -31.61
C THR A 210 22.57 1.27 -32.74
N SER A 211 23.29 2.39 -32.60
CA SER A 211 23.36 3.45 -33.62
C SER A 211 24.08 3.03 -34.90
N ALA A 212 24.83 1.92 -34.88
CA ALA A 212 25.47 1.34 -36.06
C ALA A 212 24.51 0.55 -36.98
N THR A 213 23.23 0.36 -36.61
CA THR A 213 22.34 -0.60 -37.28
C THR A 213 21.08 0.05 -37.89
N ALA A 214 21.16 1.32 -38.33
CA ALA A 214 20.04 2.00 -38.99
C ALA A 214 20.40 2.71 -40.33
N PRO A 215 20.81 2.00 -41.39
CA PRO A 215 20.97 2.59 -42.73
C PRO A 215 19.68 2.57 -43.58
N ASN A 216 18.73 1.67 -43.30
CA ASN A 216 17.77 1.23 -44.32
C ASN A 216 16.46 2.05 -44.44
N THR A 217 16.17 3.04 -43.59
CA THR A 217 14.87 3.74 -43.66
C THR A 217 14.80 4.73 -44.82
N ASN A 218 15.85 5.53 -45.00
CA ASN A 218 15.90 6.52 -46.08
C ASN A 218 16.07 5.85 -47.45
N GLU A 219 16.92 4.82 -47.56
CA GLU A 219 17.08 4.05 -48.81
C GLU A 219 15.78 3.37 -49.24
N ARG A 220 15.00 2.83 -48.29
CA ARG A 220 13.65 2.29 -48.58
C ARG A 220 12.67 3.37 -49.00
N LEU A 221 12.70 4.55 -48.38
CA LEU A 221 11.86 5.68 -48.79
C LEU A 221 12.19 6.13 -50.21
N THR A 222 13.48 6.28 -50.54
CA THR A 222 13.94 6.62 -51.89
C THR A 222 13.51 5.55 -52.91
N TYR A 223 13.70 4.26 -52.61
CA TYR A 223 13.25 3.17 -53.47
C TYR A 223 11.73 3.16 -53.68
N LEU A 224 10.93 3.44 -52.64
CA LEU A 224 9.47 3.48 -52.75
C LEU A 224 8.99 4.69 -53.58
N LEU A 225 9.62 5.85 -53.43
CA LEU A 225 9.32 7.03 -54.25
C LEU A 225 9.68 6.79 -55.72
N ASP A 226 10.89 6.30 -56.01
CA ASP A 226 11.36 5.95 -57.37
C ASP A 226 10.45 4.89 -58.03
N ARG A 227 9.98 3.91 -57.24
CA ARG A 227 9.03 2.88 -57.70
C ARG A 227 7.62 3.43 -57.96
N LEU A 228 7.15 4.39 -57.18
CA LEU A 228 5.87 5.06 -57.41
C LEU A 228 5.93 5.98 -58.63
N ASP A 229 7.03 6.70 -58.81
CA ASP A 229 7.25 7.60 -59.96
C ASP A 229 7.23 6.81 -61.28
N ALA A 230 7.90 5.65 -61.32
CA ALA A 230 7.83 4.72 -62.45
C ALA A 230 6.42 4.17 -62.74
N LEU A 231 5.56 4.03 -61.72
CA LEU A 231 4.17 3.56 -61.87
C LEU A 231 3.19 4.70 -62.23
N SER A 232 3.54 5.96 -61.94
CA SER A 232 2.73 7.13 -62.29
C SER A 232 2.57 7.32 -63.81
N ALA A 233 3.52 6.80 -64.59
CA ALA A 233 3.45 6.75 -66.04
C ALA A 233 2.42 5.74 -66.59
N GLU A 234 1.97 4.78 -65.77
CA GLU A 234 1.02 3.73 -66.15
C GLU A 234 -0.39 3.93 -65.55
N ASP A 235 -0.52 4.47 -64.33
CA ASP A 235 -1.80 4.76 -63.68
C ASP A 235 -1.91 6.24 -63.24
N PRO A 236 -2.85 7.04 -63.80
CA PRO A 236 -3.01 8.45 -63.45
C PRO A 236 -3.36 8.68 -61.97
N ARG A 237 -3.94 7.69 -61.28
CA ARG A 237 -4.24 7.81 -59.83
C ARG A 237 -2.98 7.84 -58.96
N VAL A 238 -1.88 7.25 -59.45
CA VAL A 238 -0.59 7.28 -58.75
C VAL A 238 0.10 8.63 -58.97
N ALA A 239 -0.10 9.26 -60.13
CA ALA A 239 0.37 10.62 -60.39
C ALA A 239 -0.31 11.66 -59.47
N ASP A 240 -1.64 11.57 -59.28
CA ASP A 240 -2.37 12.45 -58.35
C ASP A 240 -1.84 12.31 -56.91
N LEU A 241 -1.59 11.09 -56.42
CA LEU A 241 -1.04 10.85 -55.08
C LEU A 241 0.39 11.40 -54.90
N LEU A 242 1.24 11.36 -55.94
CA LEU A 242 2.57 11.95 -55.89
C LEU A 242 2.51 13.49 -55.90
N SER A 243 1.55 14.08 -56.63
CA SER A 243 1.25 15.52 -56.60
C SER A 243 0.87 15.99 -55.19
N ASP A 244 -0.09 15.32 -54.56
CA ASP A 244 -0.54 15.65 -53.20
C ASP A 244 0.61 15.54 -52.17
N TYR A 245 1.44 14.50 -52.29
CA TYR A 245 2.61 14.32 -51.44
C TYR A 245 3.66 15.42 -51.65
N ALA A 246 3.96 15.80 -52.89
CA ALA A 246 4.88 16.88 -53.21
C ALA A 246 4.40 18.23 -52.64
N GLN A 247 3.10 18.49 -52.71
CA GLN A 247 2.49 19.70 -52.13
C GLN A 247 2.53 19.71 -50.59
N PHE A 248 2.40 18.55 -49.94
CA PHE A 248 2.52 18.42 -48.48
C PHE A 248 3.95 18.62 -47.97
N VAL A 249 4.97 18.22 -48.74
CA VAL A 249 6.39 18.30 -48.35
C VAL A 249 7.03 19.65 -48.71
N ALA A 250 6.45 20.42 -49.62
CA ALA A 250 6.93 21.75 -49.97
C ALA A 250 6.81 22.74 -48.77
N PRO A 251 7.89 23.44 -48.38
CA PRO A 251 7.80 24.46 -47.33
C PRO A 251 6.93 25.63 -47.82
N PRO A 252 6.11 26.25 -46.94
CA PRO A 252 5.18 27.30 -47.33
C PRO A 252 5.95 28.52 -47.86
N THR A 253 5.73 28.82 -49.15
CA THR A 253 6.30 30.01 -49.78
C THR A 253 5.63 31.25 -49.19
N SER A 254 6.46 32.21 -48.76
CA SER A 254 6.01 33.40 -48.04
C SER A 254 5.26 34.36 -48.96
N GLU A 255 3.94 34.43 -48.82
CA GLU A 255 3.16 35.61 -49.17
C GLU A 255 2.44 36.14 -47.91
N ALA A 256 2.34 37.47 -47.81
CA ALA A 256 2.19 38.14 -46.54
C ALA A 256 0.72 38.43 -46.18
N GLU A 257 0.34 38.14 -44.93
CA GLU A 257 -0.82 38.77 -44.31
C GLU A 257 -0.51 39.18 -42.87
N THR A 258 -0.89 40.41 -42.52
CA THR A 258 -0.38 41.15 -41.35
C THR A 258 -1.12 40.82 -40.05
N ALA A 259 -0.38 40.40 -39.03
CA ALA A 259 -0.89 40.31 -37.65
C ALA A 259 -0.55 41.59 -36.85
N PRO A 260 -1.54 42.27 -36.23
CA PRO A 260 -1.27 43.26 -35.19
C PRO A 260 -1.20 42.60 -33.82
N SER A 261 -0.03 42.66 -33.17
CA SER A 261 0.12 42.36 -31.75
C SER A 261 -0.63 43.37 -30.90
N HIS A 262 -1.28 42.92 -29.81
CA HIS A 262 -1.58 43.80 -28.68
C HIS A 262 -1.17 43.17 -27.34
N SER A 263 -0.45 43.97 -26.56
CA SER A 263 0.20 43.62 -25.31
C SER A 263 -0.67 43.91 -24.08
N LEU A 264 -0.35 43.22 -22.98
CA LEU A 264 -0.78 43.56 -21.62
C LEU A 264 -0.49 45.03 -21.26
N PRO A 265 -1.30 45.61 -20.37
CA PRO A 265 -0.73 46.45 -19.31
C PRO A 265 -1.31 46.15 -17.92
N ALA A 266 -0.56 46.54 -16.89
CA ALA A 266 -0.97 46.57 -15.49
C ALA A 266 -0.58 47.90 -14.84
N ALA A 267 -1.12 48.16 -13.64
CA ALA A 267 -0.79 49.21 -12.65
C ALA A 267 -1.64 50.52 -12.59
N ALA A 268 -2.50 50.56 -11.56
CA ALA A 268 -2.51 51.52 -10.45
C ALA A 268 -3.30 52.88 -10.48
N THR A 269 -4.21 52.98 -9.48
CA THR A 269 -4.56 54.13 -8.60
C THR A 269 -5.40 55.36 -9.06
N THR A 270 -6.68 55.36 -8.61
CA THR A 270 -7.51 56.37 -7.87
C THR A 270 -7.01 57.82 -7.61
N PRO A 271 -7.86 58.84 -7.23
CA PRO A 271 -9.34 58.87 -6.96
C PRO A 271 -10.14 60.13 -7.45
N GLU A 272 -11.41 60.27 -6.98
CA GLU A 272 -12.38 61.42 -7.06
C GLU A 272 -13.00 61.74 -8.45
N THR A 273 -14.27 62.15 -8.62
CA THR A 273 -15.25 62.82 -7.71
C THR A 273 -16.71 62.35 -7.95
N THR A 274 -17.59 62.56 -6.95
CA THR A 274 -19.03 62.20 -6.83
C THR A 274 -19.91 63.50 -6.87
N PRO A 275 -21.26 63.51 -6.96
CA PRO A 275 -22.30 62.66 -7.60
C PRO A 275 -23.21 63.39 -8.63
N GLU A 276 -24.04 62.67 -9.41
CA GLU A 276 -25.42 63.13 -9.68
C GLU A 276 -26.45 61.97 -9.88
N THR A 277 -27.53 62.04 -9.09
CA THR A 277 -28.79 61.25 -9.04
C THR A 277 -29.65 61.40 -10.32
N VAL A 278 -30.58 60.54 -10.80
CA VAL A 278 -31.54 59.49 -10.34
C VAL A 278 -31.92 58.58 -11.58
N PRO A 279 -32.55 57.36 -11.55
CA PRO A 279 -32.73 56.28 -10.55
C PRO A 279 -32.20 54.88 -10.99
N LEU A 280 -32.14 53.95 -10.04
CA LEU A 280 -31.98 52.51 -10.32
C LEU A 280 -33.33 51.85 -10.69
N THR A 281 -33.38 51.18 -11.84
CA THR A 281 -34.28 50.03 -12.05
C THR A 281 -33.40 48.78 -12.14
N PRO A 282 -33.52 47.78 -11.25
CA PRO A 282 -32.75 46.56 -11.37
C PRO A 282 -33.20 45.81 -12.63
N VAL A 283 -32.36 45.81 -13.66
CA VAL A 283 -32.47 44.77 -14.70
C VAL A 283 -32.02 43.48 -14.03
N GLU A 284 -33.02 42.66 -13.72
CA GLU A 284 -32.91 41.29 -13.24
C GLU A 284 -31.97 40.51 -14.18
N SER A 285 -30.69 40.42 -13.80
CA SER A 285 -29.72 39.60 -14.51
C SER A 285 -30.13 38.15 -14.34
N SER A 286 -30.82 37.63 -15.35
CA SER A 286 -31.47 36.32 -15.33
C SER A 286 -30.41 35.23 -15.43
N GLN A 287 -29.71 35.01 -14.34
CA GLN A 287 -28.94 33.80 -14.11
C GLN A 287 -29.94 32.63 -14.21
N PRO A 288 -29.80 31.71 -15.18
CA PRO A 288 -30.72 30.59 -15.29
C PRO A 288 -30.47 29.67 -14.09
N ALA A 289 -31.27 29.84 -13.04
CA ALA A 289 -31.45 28.86 -11.99
C ALA A 289 -32.15 27.65 -12.63
N GLY A 290 -31.35 26.81 -13.30
CA GLY A 290 -31.80 25.55 -13.86
C GLY A 290 -32.24 24.65 -12.72
N THR A 291 -33.55 24.62 -12.46
CA THR A 291 -34.19 23.52 -11.75
C THR A 291 -34.08 22.28 -12.64
N THR A 292 -32.92 21.62 -12.61
CA THR A 292 -32.72 20.28 -13.17
C THR A 292 -33.80 19.38 -12.60
N SER A 293 -34.60 18.74 -13.46
CA SER A 293 -35.65 17.84 -12.97
C SER A 293 -35.01 16.71 -12.15
N PRO A 294 -35.66 16.18 -11.11
CA PRO A 294 -35.17 14.98 -10.43
C PRO A 294 -34.87 13.82 -11.40
N THR A 295 -35.61 13.72 -12.51
CA THR A 295 -35.34 12.75 -13.59
C THR A 295 -34.07 13.05 -14.40
N ASP A 296 -33.70 14.32 -14.55
CA ASP A 296 -32.48 14.73 -15.24
C ASP A 296 -31.26 14.42 -14.36
N LEU A 297 -31.37 14.70 -13.06
CA LEU A 297 -30.37 14.35 -12.04
C LEU A 297 -30.16 12.82 -11.96
N LEU A 298 -31.25 12.03 -11.94
CA LEU A 298 -31.16 10.57 -12.01
C LEU A 298 -30.43 10.09 -13.27
N THR A 299 -30.73 10.71 -14.42
CA THR A 299 -30.10 10.36 -15.70
C THR A 299 -28.60 10.74 -15.70
N GLN A 300 -28.24 11.88 -15.12
CA GLN A 300 -26.85 12.29 -14.92
C GLN A 300 -26.10 11.30 -14.02
N VAL A 301 -26.61 11.01 -12.80
CA VAL A 301 -25.98 10.08 -11.85
C VAL A 301 -25.79 8.69 -12.48
N TYR A 302 -26.76 8.22 -13.25
CA TYR A 302 -26.63 6.95 -13.97
C TYR A 302 -25.53 6.99 -15.04
N SER A 303 -25.41 8.07 -15.80
CA SER A 303 -24.34 8.23 -16.82
C SER A 303 -22.95 8.31 -16.18
N GLU A 304 -22.82 9.02 -15.06
CA GLU A 304 -21.57 9.11 -14.31
C GLU A 304 -21.19 7.75 -13.71
N TYR A 305 -22.17 6.99 -13.20
CA TYR A 305 -21.95 5.63 -12.69
C TYR A 305 -21.34 4.71 -13.76
N GLN A 306 -21.89 4.70 -14.98
CA GLN A 306 -21.33 3.94 -16.10
C GLN A 306 -19.89 4.36 -16.43
N ALA A 307 -19.59 5.67 -16.39
CA ALA A 307 -18.23 6.16 -16.60
C ALA A 307 -17.26 5.72 -15.48
N ALA A 308 -17.69 5.70 -14.22
CA ALA A 308 -16.89 5.25 -13.09
C ALA A 308 -16.59 3.73 -13.14
N LEU A 309 -17.53 2.90 -13.62
CA LEU A 309 -17.29 1.47 -13.84
C LEU A 309 -16.18 1.22 -14.87
N ILE A 310 -16.13 2.01 -15.95
CA ILE A 310 -15.06 1.94 -16.96
C ILE A 310 -13.73 2.37 -16.33
N LEU A 311 -13.73 3.51 -15.61
CA LEU A 311 -12.55 4.10 -14.99
C LEU A 311 -11.90 3.21 -13.93
N GLY A 312 -12.66 2.38 -13.21
CA GLY A 312 -12.15 1.49 -12.16
C GLY A 312 -11.09 0.47 -12.61
N ASN A 313 -10.97 0.23 -13.92
CA ASN A 313 -9.92 -0.62 -14.50
C ASN A 313 -8.57 0.10 -14.64
N THR A 314 -8.56 1.43 -14.75
CA THR A 314 -7.35 2.25 -14.97
C THR A 314 -6.98 3.11 -13.77
N ASP A 315 -7.97 3.72 -13.11
CA ASP A 315 -7.80 4.55 -11.92
C ASP A 315 -8.86 4.17 -10.87
N VAL A 316 -8.44 3.35 -9.91
CA VAL A 316 -9.28 2.85 -8.82
C VAL A 316 -9.65 3.97 -7.85
N VAL A 317 -8.79 4.97 -7.67
CA VAL A 317 -9.00 6.07 -6.73
C VAL A 317 -10.07 7.00 -7.28
N ALA A 318 -9.88 7.50 -8.50
CA ALA A 318 -10.87 8.38 -9.13
C ALA A 318 -12.22 7.69 -9.32
N ALA A 319 -12.25 6.39 -9.64
CA ALA A 319 -13.48 5.61 -9.70
C ALA A 319 -14.19 5.55 -8.34
N ALA A 320 -13.48 5.21 -7.26
CA ALA A 320 -14.07 5.14 -5.92
C ALA A 320 -14.55 6.51 -5.42
N GLU A 321 -13.80 7.58 -5.65
CA GLU A 321 -14.19 8.95 -5.28
C GLU A 321 -15.42 9.43 -6.05
N ASN A 322 -15.54 9.08 -7.34
CA ASN A 322 -16.71 9.42 -8.13
C ASN A 322 -17.93 8.61 -7.69
N LEU A 323 -17.80 7.30 -7.40
CA LEU A 323 -18.89 6.49 -6.85
C LEU A 323 -19.38 7.02 -5.49
N LEU A 324 -18.47 7.49 -4.62
CA LEU A 324 -18.83 8.13 -3.36
C LEU A 324 -19.68 9.40 -3.60
N LYS A 325 -19.25 10.30 -4.50
CA LYS A 325 -20.02 11.50 -4.88
C LYS A 325 -21.40 11.15 -5.43
N MET A 326 -21.50 10.12 -6.27
CA MET A 326 -22.78 9.66 -6.83
C MET A 326 -23.72 9.14 -5.73
N SER A 327 -23.23 8.34 -4.78
CA SER A 327 -24.05 7.85 -3.67
C SER A 327 -24.63 9.00 -2.81
N GLN A 328 -23.84 10.07 -2.64
CA GLN A 328 -24.26 11.28 -1.93
C GLN A 328 -25.28 12.09 -2.75
N ALA A 329 -25.11 12.18 -4.07
CA ALA A 329 -26.07 12.83 -4.95
C ALA A 329 -27.42 12.08 -4.97
N SER A 330 -27.41 10.75 -5.13
CA SER A 330 -28.63 9.93 -5.13
C SER A 330 -29.39 9.94 -3.80
N ALA A 331 -28.71 10.18 -2.67
CA ALA A 331 -29.35 10.28 -1.35
C ALA A 331 -30.33 11.47 -1.23
N SER A 332 -30.31 12.42 -2.19
CA SER A 332 -31.23 13.55 -2.24
C SER A 332 -32.50 13.31 -3.08
N LEU A 333 -32.56 12.19 -3.82
CA LEU A 333 -33.66 11.85 -4.72
C LEU A 333 -34.66 10.89 -4.04
N ASP A 334 -35.91 10.88 -4.52
CA ASP A 334 -36.92 9.91 -4.09
C ASP A 334 -36.48 8.49 -4.49
N PRO A 335 -36.36 7.52 -3.56
CA PRO A 335 -35.94 6.14 -3.87
C PRO A 335 -36.78 5.44 -4.94
N ALA A 336 -38.08 5.77 -5.03
CA ALA A 336 -39.01 5.20 -6.00
C ALA A 336 -39.00 5.93 -7.36
N LEU A 337 -38.20 6.98 -7.51
CA LEU A 337 -38.10 7.72 -8.76
C LEU A 337 -37.49 6.84 -9.87
N HIS A 338 -38.10 6.94 -11.05
CA HIS A 338 -37.68 6.25 -12.26
C HIS A 338 -37.67 7.25 -13.43
N SER A 339 -36.65 7.16 -14.29
CA SER A 339 -36.52 7.91 -15.54
C SER A 339 -36.56 6.92 -16.70
N PRO A 340 -37.25 7.20 -17.83
CA PRO A 340 -37.27 6.30 -18.98
C PRO A 340 -35.88 6.10 -19.63
N ALA A 341 -34.90 6.95 -19.31
CA ALA A 341 -33.50 6.80 -19.73
C ALA A 341 -32.65 5.91 -18.81
N VAL A 342 -33.17 5.51 -17.64
CA VAL A 342 -32.46 4.72 -16.62
C VAL A 342 -33.22 3.43 -16.36
N PRO A 343 -32.62 2.24 -16.57
CA PRO A 343 -33.32 0.95 -16.56
C PRO A 343 -33.66 0.42 -15.15
N MET A 344 -33.59 1.28 -14.13
CA MET A 344 -33.69 0.94 -12.71
C MET A 344 -34.19 2.16 -11.90
N THR A 345 -34.59 1.94 -10.66
CA THR A 345 -34.97 3.02 -9.72
C THR A 345 -33.75 3.70 -9.09
N VAL A 346 -33.96 4.83 -8.39
CA VAL A 346 -32.93 5.46 -7.54
C VAL A 346 -32.42 4.48 -6.47
N GLU A 347 -33.30 3.69 -5.85
CA GLU A 347 -32.93 2.70 -4.84
C GLU A 347 -32.00 1.61 -5.41
N GLU A 348 -32.36 1.03 -6.55
CA GLU A 348 -31.58 0.00 -7.24
C GLU A 348 -30.22 0.54 -7.75
N LEU A 349 -30.21 1.78 -8.25
CA LEU A 349 -28.99 2.47 -8.67
C LEU A 349 -28.07 2.74 -7.49
N ASN A 350 -28.59 3.27 -6.38
CA ASN A 350 -27.79 3.53 -5.17
C ASN A 350 -27.22 2.22 -4.60
N ALA A 351 -28.00 1.14 -4.55
CA ALA A 351 -27.50 -0.18 -4.16
C ALA A 351 -26.37 -0.68 -5.08
N SER A 352 -26.47 -0.43 -6.38
CA SER A 352 -25.44 -0.78 -7.37
C SER A 352 -24.17 0.07 -7.23
N ILE A 353 -24.32 1.38 -6.98
CA ILE A 353 -23.21 2.30 -6.68
C ILE A 353 -22.48 1.86 -5.40
N LEU A 354 -23.20 1.60 -4.31
CA LEU A 354 -22.62 1.16 -3.04
C LEU A 354 -21.91 -0.19 -3.18
N THR A 355 -22.51 -1.15 -3.89
CA THR A 355 -21.85 -2.45 -4.17
C THR A 355 -20.55 -2.27 -4.96
N SER A 356 -20.52 -1.34 -5.92
CA SER A 356 -19.33 -1.05 -6.72
C SER A 356 -18.27 -0.30 -5.89
N LEU A 357 -18.68 0.67 -5.07
CA LEU A 357 -17.82 1.39 -4.14
C LEU A 357 -17.18 0.43 -3.13
N ASP A 358 -17.93 -0.55 -2.64
CA ASP A 358 -17.46 -1.54 -1.68
C ASP A 358 -16.32 -2.41 -2.20
N GLN A 359 -16.35 -2.76 -3.49
CA GLN A 359 -15.29 -3.51 -4.15
C GLN A 359 -14.01 -2.68 -4.35
N LEU A 360 -14.14 -1.37 -4.54
CA LEU A 360 -13.01 -0.48 -4.86
C LEU A 360 -12.41 0.24 -3.65
N ARG A 361 -13.21 0.58 -2.63
CA ARG A 361 -12.81 1.48 -1.52
C ARG A 361 -11.57 1.01 -0.76
N ALA A 362 -11.44 -0.28 -0.48
CA ALA A 362 -10.27 -0.82 0.23
C ALA A 362 -8.99 -0.68 -0.61
N LYS A 363 -9.05 -0.87 -1.93
CA LYS A 363 -7.91 -0.72 -2.85
C LYS A 363 -7.58 0.76 -3.08
N ALA A 364 -8.59 1.62 -3.22
CA ALA A 364 -8.42 3.06 -3.33
C ALA A 364 -7.80 3.68 -2.05
N ALA A 365 -8.30 3.29 -0.88
CA ALA A 365 -7.76 3.71 0.42
C ALA A 365 -6.31 3.23 0.61
N GLU A 366 -5.95 2.02 0.14
CA GLU A 366 -4.56 1.56 0.16
C GLU A 366 -3.62 2.39 -0.74
N THR A 367 -4.04 2.70 -1.98
CA THR A 367 -3.27 3.56 -2.88
C THR A 367 -3.03 4.94 -2.25
N LEU A 368 -4.10 5.58 -1.77
CA LEU A 368 -4.02 6.90 -1.12
C LEU A 368 -3.20 6.87 0.18
N ARG A 369 -3.26 5.78 0.96
CA ARG A 369 -2.41 5.56 2.14
C ARG A 369 -0.93 5.47 1.73
N ALA A 370 -0.60 4.80 0.62
CA ALA A 370 0.76 4.71 0.12
C ALA A 370 1.31 6.08 -0.36
N GLU A 371 0.51 6.84 -1.11
CA GLU A 371 0.83 8.23 -1.52
C GLU A 371 1.01 9.16 -0.32
N GLY A 372 0.14 9.02 0.68
CA GLY A 372 0.20 9.75 1.95
C GLY A 372 1.48 9.43 2.73
N ASN A 373 1.84 8.14 2.88
CA ASN A 373 3.10 7.73 3.51
C ASN A 373 4.33 8.34 2.83
N GLN A 374 4.42 8.26 1.49
CA GLN A 374 5.54 8.81 0.73
C GLN A 374 5.69 10.32 0.99
N SER A 375 4.58 11.05 1.04
CA SER A 375 4.58 12.48 1.33
C SER A 375 4.95 12.77 2.80
N TYR A 376 4.46 11.95 3.74
CA TYR A 376 4.76 12.03 5.17
C TYR A 376 6.24 11.84 5.48
N GLU A 377 6.89 10.86 4.84
CA GLU A 377 8.32 10.57 4.98
C GLU A 377 9.19 11.74 4.46
N ASN A 378 8.74 12.38 3.38
CA ASN A 378 9.34 13.61 2.84
C ASN A 378 9.06 14.86 3.71
N LYS A 379 8.24 14.74 4.77
CA LYS A 379 7.74 15.82 5.63
C LYS A 379 6.86 16.83 4.91
N ASP A 380 6.33 16.47 3.75
CA ASP A 380 5.25 17.21 3.11
C ASP A 380 3.93 16.82 3.75
N TYR A 381 3.69 17.38 4.95
CA TYR A 381 2.52 17.06 5.75
C TYR A 381 1.22 17.58 5.13
N GLN A 382 1.26 18.56 4.21
CA GLN A 382 0.07 19.03 3.52
C GLN A 382 -0.34 18.05 2.41
N THR A 383 0.57 17.70 1.50
CA THR A 383 0.28 16.72 0.44
C THR A 383 -0.07 15.35 1.03
N SER A 384 0.61 14.96 2.12
CA SER A 384 0.28 13.79 2.92
C SER A 384 -1.14 13.87 3.51
N LEU A 385 -1.50 14.98 4.14
CA LEU A 385 -2.84 15.19 4.69
C LEU A 385 -3.92 15.05 3.62
N ASP A 386 -3.72 15.66 2.45
CA ASP A 386 -4.69 15.63 1.35
C ASP A 386 -4.95 14.18 0.89
N SER A 387 -3.90 13.37 0.73
CA SER A 387 -4.03 11.92 0.43
C SER A 387 -4.74 11.15 1.55
N TYR A 388 -4.41 11.42 2.82
CA TYR A 388 -5.05 10.76 3.96
C TYR A 388 -6.51 11.16 4.16
N LEU A 389 -6.89 12.41 3.89
CA LEU A 389 -8.29 12.86 3.92
C LEU A 389 -9.13 12.22 2.83
N ARG A 390 -8.58 12.05 1.62
CA ARG A 390 -9.21 11.29 0.54
C ARG A 390 -9.41 9.82 0.94
N ALA A 391 -8.40 9.19 1.53
CA ALA A 391 -8.52 7.82 2.05
C ALA A 391 -9.57 7.72 3.16
N TYR A 392 -9.61 8.70 4.05
CA TYR A 392 -10.57 8.79 5.15
C TYR A 392 -12.01 8.95 4.65
N ALA A 393 -12.24 9.78 3.62
CA ALA A 393 -13.57 9.94 3.02
C ALA A 393 -14.13 8.63 2.43
N LEU A 394 -13.25 7.77 1.88
CA LEU A 394 -13.62 6.46 1.32
C LEU A 394 -13.80 5.39 2.41
N GLN A 395 -12.89 5.33 3.39
CA GLN A 395 -12.90 4.32 4.44
C GLN A 395 -12.17 4.79 5.72
N PRO A 396 -12.87 5.51 6.64
CA PRO A 396 -12.26 6.14 7.82
C PRO A 396 -11.44 5.19 8.71
N LEU A 397 -11.93 3.97 8.85
CA LEU A 397 -11.39 2.93 9.73
C LEU A 397 -10.44 1.95 9.00
N TYR A 398 -10.04 2.26 7.76
CA TYR A 398 -9.12 1.43 6.99
C TYR A 398 -7.77 1.24 7.72
N TYR A 399 -7.13 0.09 7.47
CA TYR A 399 -5.87 -0.30 8.12
C TYR A 399 -5.96 -0.19 9.66
N GLY A 400 -7.02 -0.74 10.26
CA GLY A 400 -7.21 -0.76 11.71
C GLY A 400 -7.27 0.62 12.38
N GLY A 401 -7.77 1.64 11.66
CA GLY A 401 -7.78 3.04 12.10
C GLY A 401 -6.53 3.84 11.73
N GLY A 402 -5.55 3.23 11.04
CA GLY A 402 -4.34 3.92 10.61
C GLY A 402 -4.59 5.13 9.73
N VAL A 403 -5.57 5.08 8.83
CA VAL A 403 -5.93 6.24 7.99
C VAL A 403 -6.34 7.44 8.85
N ALA A 404 -7.26 7.26 9.79
CA ALA A 404 -7.63 8.29 10.76
C ALA A 404 -6.41 8.74 11.61
N TYR A 405 -5.64 7.80 12.16
CA TYR A 405 -4.44 8.14 12.95
C TYR A 405 -3.47 9.05 12.19
N TYR A 406 -3.23 8.76 10.90
CA TYR A 406 -2.35 9.57 10.07
C TYR A 406 -2.96 10.90 9.63
N CYS A 407 -4.28 11.04 9.47
CA CYS A 407 -4.93 12.37 9.41
C CYS A 407 -4.54 13.20 10.64
N GLY A 408 -4.72 12.64 11.85
CA GLY A 408 -4.34 13.27 13.12
C GLY A 408 -2.85 13.63 13.18
N ARG A 409 -1.96 12.74 12.71
CA ARG A 409 -0.50 12.99 12.67
C ARG A 409 -0.08 14.11 11.74
N ASN A 410 -0.75 14.28 10.61
CA ASN A 410 -0.48 15.39 9.69
C ASN A 410 -0.97 16.71 10.26
N TYR A 411 -2.22 16.77 10.74
CA TYR A 411 -2.74 17.97 11.41
C TYR A 411 -1.88 18.37 12.62
N GLN A 412 -1.41 17.41 13.43
CA GLN A 412 -0.48 17.68 14.52
C GLN A 412 0.86 18.24 14.02
N ALA A 413 1.43 17.69 12.94
CA ALA A 413 2.69 18.18 12.38
C ALA A 413 2.56 19.59 11.75
N LEU A 414 1.37 19.96 11.30
CA LEU A 414 0.99 21.31 10.83
C LEU A 414 0.62 22.28 11.96
N GLY A 415 0.61 21.83 13.24
CA GLY A 415 0.22 22.64 14.39
C GLY A 415 -1.31 22.84 14.54
N GLN A 416 -2.11 22.16 13.74
CA GLN A 416 -3.57 22.27 13.67
C GLN A 416 -4.24 21.31 14.67
N TYR A 417 -3.96 21.50 15.97
CA TYR A 417 -4.30 20.54 17.02
C TYR A 417 -5.81 20.29 17.19
N ASP A 418 -6.65 21.31 17.04
CA ASP A 418 -8.11 21.15 17.10
C ASP A 418 -8.65 20.27 15.96
N GLN A 419 -8.00 20.29 14.80
CA GLN A 419 -8.34 19.43 13.67
C GLN A 419 -7.76 18.03 13.83
N ALA A 420 -6.59 17.88 14.46
CA ALA A 420 -5.97 16.58 14.74
C ALA A 420 -6.77 15.75 15.76
N ARG A 421 -7.32 16.42 16.78
CA ARG A 421 -8.03 15.82 17.92
C ARG A 421 -9.11 14.78 17.54
N PRO A 422 -10.15 15.09 16.73
CA PRO A 422 -11.24 14.17 16.46
C PRO A 422 -10.78 12.86 15.79
N PHE A 423 -9.71 12.89 14.99
CA PHE A 423 -9.18 11.67 14.38
C PHE A 423 -8.52 10.74 15.40
N TYR A 424 -7.82 11.28 16.39
CA TYR A 424 -7.26 10.47 17.48
C TYR A 424 -8.35 9.94 18.41
N GLU A 425 -9.38 10.73 18.71
CA GLU A 425 -10.54 10.28 19.50
C GLU A 425 -11.27 9.12 18.79
N LEU A 426 -11.51 9.22 17.48
CA LEU A 426 -12.10 8.15 16.66
C LEU A 426 -11.29 6.85 16.73
N VAL A 427 -9.96 6.93 16.65
CA VAL A 427 -9.07 5.76 16.75
C VAL A 427 -9.14 5.11 18.14
N ILE A 428 -9.23 5.92 19.20
CA ILE A 428 -9.36 5.44 20.57
C ILE A 428 -10.69 4.72 20.78
N GLU A 429 -11.79 5.30 20.30
CA GLU A 429 -13.14 4.77 20.44
C GLU A 429 -13.32 3.45 19.67
N ASN A 430 -12.83 3.38 18.44
CA ASN A 430 -13.04 2.22 17.56
C ASN A 430 -12.01 1.10 17.77
N PHE A 431 -10.83 1.40 18.32
CA PHE A 431 -9.74 0.43 18.50
C PHE A 431 -9.10 0.43 19.91
N PRO A 432 -9.87 0.48 21.02
CA PRO A 432 -9.36 0.76 22.37
C PRO A 432 -8.33 -0.27 22.89
N GLY A 433 -8.34 -1.49 22.35
CA GLY A 433 -7.38 -2.56 22.69
C GLY A 433 -6.16 -2.67 21.76
N ARG A 434 -5.99 -1.79 20.77
CA ARG A 434 -4.82 -1.79 19.87
C ARG A 434 -3.77 -0.78 20.31
N GLU A 435 -2.49 -1.05 20.01
CA GLU A 435 -1.39 -0.12 20.26
C GLU A 435 -1.63 1.28 19.68
N ILE A 436 -2.27 1.35 18.51
CA ILE A 436 -2.59 2.60 17.81
C ILE A 436 -3.50 3.54 18.62
N ALA A 437 -4.42 3.00 19.42
CA ALA A 437 -5.20 3.79 20.38
C ALA A 437 -4.31 4.30 21.52
N GLY A 438 -3.39 3.47 22.02
CA GLY A 438 -2.36 3.91 22.97
C GLY A 438 -1.52 5.07 22.44
N TYR A 439 -1.06 4.99 21.18
CA TYR A 439 -0.36 6.08 20.51
C TYR A 439 -1.25 7.32 20.33
N ALA A 440 -2.52 7.16 19.95
CA ALA A 440 -3.47 8.27 19.83
C ALA A 440 -3.68 9.00 21.17
N LYS A 441 -3.79 8.29 22.30
CA LYS A 441 -3.87 8.89 23.66
C LYS A 441 -2.61 9.71 24.00
N ILE A 442 -1.43 9.21 23.63
CA ILE A 442 -0.16 9.93 23.81
C ILE A 442 -0.14 11.20 22.95
N ARG A 443 -0.55 11.13 21.67
CA ARG A 443 -0.58 12.28 20.75
C ARG A 443 -1.56 13.36 21.22
N LEU A 444 -2.75 12.99 21.71
CA LEU A 444 -3.68 13.93 22.36
C LEU A 444 -3.03 14.64 23.56
N SER A 445 -2.34 13.88 24.41
CA SER A 445 -1.64 14.42 25.59
C SER A 445 -0.52 15.38 25.21
N GLU A 446 0.26 15.09 24.16
CA GLU A 446 1.30 15.97 23.62
C GLU A 446 0.74 17.28 23.06
N MET A 447 -0.49 17.27 22.54
CA MET A 447 -1.20 18.47 22.07
C MET A 447 -1.92 19.23 23.20
N GLY A 448 -1.85 18.74 24.45
CA GLY A 448 -2.49 19.37 25.61
C GLY A 448 -3.94 18.97 25.87
N PHE A 449 -4.46 17.94 25.17
CA PHE A 449 -5.80 17.40 25.41
C PHE A 449 -5.78 16.21 26.36
N SER A 450 -6.80 16.12 27.23
CA SER A 450 -7.08 14.89 27.98
C SER A 450 -7.60 13.81 27.02
N ALA A 451 -6.99 12.63 27.05
CA ALA A 451 -7.51 11.47 26.34
C ALA A 451 -8.82 10.95 26.98
N PRO A 452 -9.80 10.49 26.18
CA PRO A 452 -10.98 9.76 26.66
C PRO A 452 -10.62 8.34 27.15
#